data_AF-A0A252DEH8-F1
#
_entry.id   AF-A0A252DEH8-F1
#
_cell.length_a   1.000
_cell.length_b   1.000
_cell.length_c   1.000
_cell.angle_alpha   90.00
_cell.angle_beta   90.00
_cell.angle_gamma   90.00
#
_symmetry.space_group_name_H-M   'P 1'
#
loop_
_entity.id
_entity.type
_entity.pdbx_description
1 polymer ?
#
loop_
_entity_poly.entity_id
_entity_poly.type
_entity_poly.pdbx_seq_one_letter_code
_entity_poly.pdbx_strand_id
1 'polypeptide(L)'
;MHYRRFGKTNLHLSVFSLGTMRYLADAENAQQTIEKALALGINHIETARGYGKSEEFFGKAAKAGLSVPRSQLHITTKIPPTADADTMRRHIDESLERLQLDYVDCLGIHGLNTWEHLELVQAGCIQAVQEAIADGRVRHVGFSTHGSLDLILAAIKTDLFEFVNLHYYYFFQRHAPAIQLAAEKDMGIFIISPADKGGRLYTPPQTLKDLCHPFSPLELNYRFLLSDSRITTLSVGPANPEELTEPLQVADSVDELTPEEIAAFQRLESQQQTTLKTDKCSQCYACLPCPEKINIPEVLRLRNLAVAYDMTDYGKYRYGMFENAGHWFPGMKANRCTECGDCLPRCPEELNIPALLEDSHERLNGKAGRRLWG
;
A
#
# COMPACT_ATOMS: atom_id res chain seq x y z
N MET A 1 1.39 4.10 21.94
CA MET A 1 1.21 4.63 20.56
C MET A 1 2.03 5.90 20.37
N HIS A 2 2.95 5.93 19.40
CA HIS A 2 3.58 7.16 18.93
C HIS A 2 2.75 7.92 17.88
N TYR A 3 3.03 9.22 17.75
CA TYR A 3 2.40 10.11 16.78
C TYR A 3 3.48 10.89 16.00
N ARG A 4 3.27 11.08 14.69
CA ARG A 4 4.19 11.79 13.78
C ARG A 4 3.46 12.90 13.04
N ARG A 5 4.17 13.98 12.75
CA ARG A 5 3.68 15.06 11.88
C ARG A 5 3.51 14.56 10.46
N PHE A 6 2.36 14.79 9.86
CA PHE A 6 2.01 14.34 8.52
C PHE A 6 2.36 15.39 7.45
N GLY A 7 3.65 15.71 7.34
CA GLY A 7 4.17 16.65 6.35
C GLY A 7 3.47 18.01 6.37
N LYS A 8 3.24 18.57 5.18
CA LYS A 8 2.60 19.89 4.94
C LYS A 8 1.26 20.06 5.65
N THR A 9 0.55 18.96 5.91
CA THR A 9 -0.76 18.99 6.58
C THR A 9 -0.67 19.44 8.05
N ASN A 10 0.50 19.27 8.67
CA ASN A 10 0.75 19.49 10.10
C ASN A 10 -0.12 18.66 11.06
N LEU A 11 -0.94 17.74 10.56
CA LEU A 11 -1.69 16.79 11.39
C LEU A 11 -0.71 15.89 12.15
N HIS A 12 -1.06 15.53 13.39
CA HIS A 12 -0.27 14.60 14.20
C HIS A 12 -0.97 13.24 14.20
N LEU A 13 -0.54 12.35 13.30
CA LEU A 13 -1.18 11.05 13.11
C LEU A 13 -0.48 9.99 13.96
N SER A 14 -1.27 9.07 14.52
CA SER A 14 -0.75 7.83 15.09
C SER A 14 0.08 7.07 14.04
N VAL A 15 1.18 6.44 14.46
CA VAL A 15 2.07 5.70 13.52
C VAL A 15 1.37 4.50 12.86
N PHE A 16 0.22 4.10 13.40
CA PHE A 16 -0.74 3.21 12.73
C PHE A 16 -2.05 3.94 12.46
N SER A 17 -2.60 3.72 11.27
CA SER A 17 -3.91 4.19 10.82
C SER A 17 -4.87 3.03 10.70
N LEU A 18 -6.13 3.21 11.10
CA LEU A 18 -7.15 2.20 10.89
C LEU A 18 -7.60 2.19 9.43
N GLY A 19 -7.24 1.14 8.70
CA GLY A 19 -7.74 0.87 7.37
C GLY A 19 -9.07 0.14 7.40
N THR A 20 -10.08 0.71 6.76
CA THR A 20 -11.48 0.28 6.92
C THR A 20 -11.96 -0.66 5.82
N MET A 21 -11.06 -1.13 4.97
CA MET A 21 -11.39 -1.94 3.81
C MET A 21 -11.92 -3.34 4.16
N ARG A 22 -11.50 -3.91 5.30
CA ARG A 22 -11.77 -5.32 5.66
C ARG A 22 -12.86 -5.51 6.73
N TYR A 23 -13.19 -4.49 7.52
CA TYR A 23 -14.13 -4.59 8.64
C TYR A 23 -15.63 -4.68 8.23
N LEU A 24 -15.92 -5.09 7.00
CA LEU A 24 -17.20 -4.89 6.31
C LEU A 24 -18.24 -6.00 6.54
N ALA A 25 -18.05 -6.84 7.56
CA ALA A 25 -19.00 -7.92 7.88
C ALA A 25 -20.41 -7.36 8.15
N ASP A 26 -20.50 -6.38 9.04
CA ASP A 26 -21.70 -5.60 9.33
C ASP A 26 -21.32 -4.29 10.06
N ALA A 27 -22.32 -3.47 10.38
CA ALA A 27 -22.12 -2.17 11.02
C ALA A 27 -21.67 -2.29 12.50
N GLU A 28 -22.06 -3.36 13.20
CA GLU A 28 -21.69 -3.58 14.60
C GLU A 28 -20.20 -3.94 14.70
N ASN A 29 -19.74 -4.87 13.86
CA ASN A 29 -18.33 -5.21 13.73
C ASN A 29 -17.47 -3.98 13.38
N ALA A 30 -17.92 -3.17 12.42
CA ALA A 30 -17.21 -1.94 12.05
C ALA A 30 -17.13 -0.95 13.22
N GLN A 31 -18.23 -0.74 13.96
CA GLN A 31 -18.25 0.13 15.14
C GLN A 31 -17.31 -0.39 16.24
N GLN A 32 -17.39 -1.67 16.59
CA GLN A 32 -16.50 -2.29 17.58
C GLN A 32 -15.03 -2.20 17.16
N THR A 33 -14.74 -2.34 15.87
CA THR A 33 -13.38 -2.25 15.32
C THR A 33 -12.86 -0.81 15.43
N ILE A 34 -13.69 0.18 15.11
CA ILE A 34 -13.35 1.60 15.28
C ILE A 34 -13.07 1.88 16.76
N GLU A 35 -13.99 1.53 17.66
CA GLU A 35 -13.82 1.76 19.10
C GLU A 35 -12.56 1.11 19.67
N LYS A 36 -12.26 -0.12 19.24
CA LYS A 36 -11.02 -0.80 19.64
C LYS A 36 -9.78 -0.07 19.14
N ALA A 37 -9.77 0.42 17.89
CA ALA A 37 -8.66 1.20 17.35
C ALA A 37 -8.44 2.49 18.15
N LEU A 38 -9.52 3.23 18.45
CA LEU A 38 -9.48 4.45 19.25
C LEU A 38 -8.94 4.18 20.66
N ALA A 39 -9.41 3.11 21.32
CA ALA A 39 -8.94 2.70 22.63
C ALA A 39 -7.44 2.31 22.66
N LEU A 40 -6.89 1.88 21.52
CA LEU A 40 -5.46 1.58 21.34
C LEU A 40 -4.64 2.81 20.92
N GLY A 41 -5.26 3.99 20.85
CA GLY A 41 -4.60 5.26 20.54
C GLY A 41 -4.51 5.60 19.05
N ILE A 42 -5.18 4.86 18.16
CA ILE A 42 -5.28 5.28 16.76
C ILE A 42 -6.16 6.53 16.69
N ASN A 43 -5.66 7.59 16.06
CA ASN A 43 -6.43 8.81 15.81
C ASN A 43 -6.72 9.06 14.32
N HIS A 44 -6.15 8.25 13.43
CA HIS A 44 -6.34 8.37 11.99
C HIS A 44 -7.12 7.18 11.41
N ILE A 45 -8.24 7.46 10.76
CA ILE A 45 -9.12 6.47 10.13
C ILE A 45 -9.12 6.71 8.62
N GLU A 46 -8.84 5.65 7.88
CA GLU A 46 -8.65 5.66 6.44
C GLU A 46 -9.71 4.79 5.76
N THR A 47 -10.54 5.42 4.94
CA THR A 47 -11.57 4.80 4.09
C THR A 47 -11.45 5.24 2.63
N ALA A 48 -12.40 4.82 1.80
CA ALA A 48 -12.59 5.31 0.46
C ALA A 48 -14.01 5.04 -0.04
N ARG A 49 -14.45 5.85 -1.00
CA ARG A 49 -15.68 5.65 -1.77
C ARG A 49 -15.80 4.26 -2.38
N GLY A 50 -14.66 3.69 -2.80
CA GLY A 50 -14.59 2.36 -3.42
C GLY A 50 -14.54 1.18 -2.43
N TYR A 51 -14.58 1.43 -1.12
CA TYR A 51 -14.42 0.38 -0.10
C TYR A 51 -15.78 -0.20 0.34
N GLY A 52 -16.58 -0.68 -0.60
CA GLY A 52 -17.91 -1.24 -0.29
C GLY A 52 -18.75 -0.30 0.59
N LYS A 53 -19.25 -0.79 1.73
CA LYS A 53 -20.04 0.00 2.71
C LYS A 53 -19.19 0.74 3.75
N SER A 54 -17.88 0.87 3.56
CA SER A 54 -17.01 1.41 4.61
C SER A 54 -17.39 2.81 5.06
N GLU A 55 -17.65 3.74 4.12
CA GLU A 55 -18.04 5.11 4.48
C GLU A 55 -19.37 5.11 5.26
N GLU A 56 -20.35 4.31 4.83
CA GLU A 56 -21.64 4.18 5.51
C GLU A 56 -21.52 3.60 6.93
N PHE A 57 -20.66 2.59 7.11
CA PHE A 57 -20.44 1.97 8.41
C PHE A 57 -19.72 2.92 9.37
N PHE A 58 -18.72 3.66 8.88
CA PHE A 58 -18.12 4.74 9.65
C PHE A 58 -19.17 5.79 10.03
N GLY A 59 -19.99 6.27 9.09
CA GLY A 59 -21.00 7.29 9.36
C GLY A 59 -22.04 6.85 10.39
N LYS A 60 -22.44 5.58 10.37
CA LYS A 60 -23.31 4.99 11.42
C LYS A 60 -22.64 5.01 12.79
N ALA A 61 -21.36 4.61 12.88
CA ALA A 61 -20.62 4.64 14.13
C ALA A 61 -20.41 6.08 14.65
N ALA A 62 -20.08 7.03 13.75
CA ALA A 62 -19.94 8.44 14.08
C ALA A 62 -21.25 9.03 14.63
N LYS A 63 -22.38 8.73 13.99
CA LYS A 63 -23.71 9.17 14.44
C LYS A 63 -24.14 8.53 15.76
N ALA A 64 -23.75 7.28 16.02
CA ALA A 64 -24.00 6.59 17.29
C ALA A 64 -23.18 7.18 18.45
N GLY A 65 -22.12 7.91 18.13
CA GLY A 65 -21.19 8.51 19.09
C GLY A 65 -19.94 7.64 19.25
N LEU A 66 -18.79 8.22 18.91
CA LEU A 66 -17.49 7.60 19.13
C LEU A 66 -16.95 7.96 20.52
N SER A 67 -16.10 7.10 21.10
CA SER A 67 -15.46 7.36 22.39
C SER A 67 -14.54 8.59 22.44
N VAL A 68 -14.13 9.11 21.28
CA VAL A 68 -13.28 10.31 21.17
C VAL A 68 -13.99 11.40 20.36
N PRO A 69 -13.80 12.69 20.70
CA PRO A 69 -14.43 13.78 19.97
C PRO A 69 -13.87 13.90 18.55
N ARG A 70 -14.71 14.34 17.60
CA ARG A 70 -14.33 14.54 16.18
C ARG A 70 -13.07 15.40 15.98
N SER A 71 -12.80 16.35 16.89
CA SER A 71 -11.62 17.23 16.86
C SER A 71 -10.30 16.51 17.18
N GLN A 72 -10.36 15.31 17.75
CA GLN A 72 -9.20 14.45 18.00
C GLN A 72 -9.05 13.34 16.95
N LEU A 73 -9.93 13.31 15.94
CA LEU A 73 -9.90 12.34 14.85
C LEU A 73 -9.42 12.99 13.56
N HIS A 74 -8.70 12.21 12.78
CA HIS A 74 -8.33 12.54 11.41
C HIS A 74 -8.96 11.51 10.48
N ILE A 75 -9.78 11.98 9.54
CA ILE A 75 -10.50 11.11 8.60
C ILE A 75 -9.97 11.32 7.19
N THR A 76 -9.47 10.25 6.57
CA THR A 76 -9.12 10.21 5.15
C THR A 76 -10.16 9.40 4.38
N THR A 77 -10.81 10.01 3.37
CA THR A 77 -11.48 9.25 2.31
C THR A 77 -10.72 9.38 0.98
N LYS A 78 -11.08 8.55 0.00
CA LYS A 78 -10.45 8.53 -1.32
C LYS A 78 -11.47 8.37 -2.43
N ILE A 79 -11.30 9.16 -3.49
CA ILE A 79 -12.17 9.19 -4.66
C ILE A 79 -11.30 9.02 -5.92
N PRO A 80 -11.65 8.12 -6.86
CA PRO A 80 -10.89 7.97 -8.10
C PRO A 80 -10.80 9.27 -8.90
N PRO A 81 -9.78 9.45 -9.76
CA PRO A 81 -9.78 10.52 -10.75
C PRO A 81 -11.08 10.52 -11.56
N THR A 82 -11.64 11.70 -11.83
CA THR A 82 -12.83 11.88 -12.68
C THR A 82 -12.48 12.75 -13.87
N ALA A 83 -13.21 12.58 -14.97
CA ALA A 83 -12.97 13.33 -16.20
C ALA A 83 -13.26 14.83 -16.05
N ASP A 84 -14.17 15.19 -15.15
CA ASP A 84 -14.66 16.55 -14.97
C ASP A 84 -14.82 16.91 -13.49
N ALA A 85 -14.85 18.22 -13.22
CA ALA A 85 -14.99 18.79 -11.90
C ALA A 85 -16.37 18.53 -11.28
N ASP A 86 -17.46 18.55 -12.07
CA ASP A 86 -18.82 18.37 -11.54
C ASP A 86 -19.01 16.96 -10.97
N THR A 87 -18.48 15.94 -11.64
CA THR A 87 -18.47 14.55 -11.15
C THR A 87 -17.67 14.43 -9.86
N MET A 88 -16.47 15.04 -9.77
CA MET A 88 -15.69 15.04 -8.52
C MET A 88 -16.43 15.75 -7.39
N ARG A 89 -17.06 16.91 -7.67
CA ARG A 89 -17.82 17.68 -6.67
C ARG A 89 -18.94 16.84 -6.08
N ARG A 90 -19.76 16.20 -6.93
CA ARG A 90 -20.80 15.27 -6.48
C ARG A 90 -20.22 14.10 -5.69
N HIS A 91 -19.07 13.57 -6.09
CA HIS A 91 -18.46 12.45 -5.39
C HIS A 91 -17.96 12.82 -4.00
N ILE A 92 -17.43 14.03 -3.82
CA ILE A 92 -17.07 14.57 -2.50
C ILE A 92 -18.31 14.70 -1.63
N ASP A 93 -19.39 15.29 -2.16
CA ASP A 93 -20.66 15.45 -1.43
C ASP A 93 -21.26 14.11 -0.99
N GLU A 94 -21.33 13.14 -1.90
CA GLU A 94 -21.83 11.80 -1.61
C GLU A 94 -20.97 11.06 -0.57
N SER A 95 -19.64 11.25 -0.58
CA SER A 95 -18.75 10.67 0.43
C SER A 95 -18.97 11.31 1.80
N LEU A 96 -19.10 12.64 1.88
CA LEU A 96 -19.41 13.35 3.13
C LEU A 96 -20.77 12.93 3.70
N GLU A 97 -21.78 12.79 2.85
CA GLU A 97 -23.11 12.30 3.25
C GLU A 97 -23.04 10.89 3.84
N ARG A 98 -22.34 9.95 3.19
CA ARG A 98 -22.18 8.58 3.71
C ARG A 98 -21.42 8.55 5.03
N LEU A 99 -20.37 9.37 5.14
CA LEU A 99 -19.58 9.51 6.35
C LEU A 99 -20.33 10.23 7.47
N GLN A 100 -21.46 10.89 7.18
CA GLN A 100 -22.17 11.76 8.12
C GLN A 100 -21.26 12.84 8.72
N LEU A 101 -20.43 13.46 7.88
CA LEU A 101 -19.46 14.50 8.28
C LEU A 101 -19.63 15.75 7.42
N ASP A 102 -19.39 16.92 8.02
CA ASP A 102 -19.34 18.19 7.29
C ASP A 102 -18.01 18.37 6.54
N TYR A 103 -16.94 17.72 7.00
CA TYR A 103 -15.62 17.76 6.39
C TYR A 103 -14.79 16.49 6.64
N VAL A 104 -13.84 16.23 5.74
CA VAL A 104 -12.75 15.29 5.93
C VAL A 104 -11.42 16.02 6.12
N ASP A 105 -10.55 15.44 6.94
CA ASP A 105 -9.21 15.99 7.14
C ASP A 105 -8.36 15.81 5.88
N CYS A 106 -8.51 14.67 5.21
CA CYS A 106 -7.73 14.34 4.03
C CYS A 106 -8.61 13.74 2.93
N LEU A 107 -8.42 14.18 1.70
CA LEU A 107 -8.95 13.56 0.49
C LEU A 107 -7.80 13.00 -0.35
N GLY A 108 -7.79 11.70 -0.58
CA GLY A 108 -6.84 11.06 -1.50
C GLY A 108 -7.44 10.85 -2.90
N ILE A 109 -6.75 11.29 -3.95
CA ILE A 109 -7.04 10.81 -5.31
C ILE A 109 -6.74 9.30 -5.37
N HIS A 110 -7.77 8.49 -5.61
CA HIS A 110 -7.71 7.05 -5.42
C HIS A 110 -7.17 6.32 -6.66
N GLY A 111 -6.01 5.67 -6.54
CA GLY A 111 -5.49 4.84 -7.63
C GLY A 111 -4.94 5.65 -8.79
N LEU A 112 -4.17 6.71 -8.51
CA LEU A 112 -3.35 7.41 -9.50
C LEU A 112 -2.24 6.47 -9.97
N ASN A 113 -2.55 5.64 -10.96
CA ASN A 113 -1.80 4.44 -11.35
C ASN A 113 -1.28 4.47 -12.79
N THR A 114 -1.83 5.36 -13.61
CA THR A 114 -1.46 5.56 -15.02
C THR A 114 -1.18 7.04 -15.29
N TRP A 115 -0.46 7.32 -16.38
CA TRP A 115 -0.24 8.70 -16.85
C TRP A 115 -1.56 9.40 -17.20
N GLU A 116 -2.50 8.67 -17.83
CA GLU A 116 -3.85 9.15 -18.09
C GLU A 116 -4.56 9.58 -16.80
N HIS A 117 -4.43 8.83 -15.69
CA HIS A 117 -5.01 9.26 -14.41
C HIS A 117 -4.41 10.58 -13.91
N LEU A 118 -3.10 10.80 -14.08
CA LEU A 118 -2.46 12.06 -13.71
C LEU A 118 -2.97 13.21 -14.59
N GLU A 119 -3.12 12.99 -15.89
CA GLU A 119 -3.71 13.95 -16.83
C GLU A 119 -5.15 14.31 -16.45
N LEU A 120 -5.99 13.31 -16.14
CA LEU A 120 -7.37 13.51 -15.66
C LEU A 120 -7.42 14.34 -14.38
N VAL A 121 -6.46 14.17 -13.48
CA VAL A 121 -6.38 15.03 -12.29
C VAL A 121 -6.07 16.47 -12.69
N GLN A 122 -5.00 16.69 -13.44
CA GLN A 122 -4.52 18.03 -13.78
C GLN A 122 -5.50 18.82 -14.64
N ALA A 123 -6.18 18.15 -15.57
CA ALA A 123 -7.10 18.79 -16.52
C ALA A 123 -8.57 18.72 -16.11
N GLY A 124 -8.94 17.82 -15.19
CA GLY A 124 -10.33 17.51 -14.85
C GLY A 124 -10.66 17.78 -13.39
N CYS A 125 -10.39 16.81 -12.52
CA CYS A 125 -11.01 16.78 -11.19
C CYS A 125 -10.39 17.73 -10.16
N ILE A 126 -9.17 18.24 -10.37
CA ILE A 126 -8.45 19.03 -9.36
C ILE A 126 -9.18 20.33 -8.98
N GLN A 127 -9.90 20.96 -9.92
CA GLN A 127 -10.64 22.19 -9.66
C GLN A 127 -11.68 21.98 -8.54
N ALA A 128 -12.48 20.91 -8.60
CA ALA A 128 -13.48 20.63 -7.58
C ALA A 128 -12.87 20.30 -6.21
N VAL A 129 -11.68 19.70 -6.20
CA VAL A 129 -10.93 19.47 -4.95
C VAL A 129 -10.46 20.79 -4.36
N GLN A 130 -9.95 21.72 -5.17
CA GLN A 130 -9.55 23.06 -4.72
C GLN A 130 -10.75 23.87 -4.20
N GLU A 131 -11.91 23.79 -4.85
CA GLU A 131 -13.15 24.39 -4.36
C GLU A 131 -13.56 23.82 -2.99
N ALA A 132 -13.53 22.50 -2.83
CA ALA A 132 -13.84 21.83 -1.56
C ALA A 132 -12.82 22.15 -0.45
N ILE A 133 -11.57 22.50 -0.81
CA ILE A 133 -10.60 23.03 0.14
C ILE A 133 -10.96 24.46 0.54
N ALA A 134 -11.29 25.31 -0.45
CA ALA A 134 -11.62 26.70 -0.22
C ALA A 134 -12.88 26.88 0.66
N ASP A 135 -13.87 25.99 0.53
CA ASP A 135 -15.09 26.01 1.36
C ASP A 135 -15.02 25.15 2.63
N GLY A 136 -13.89 24.45 2.87
CA GLY A 136 -13.60 23.75 4.11
C GLY A 136 -14.13 22.32 4.23
N ARG A 137 -14.78 21.78 3.19
CA ARG A 137 -15.21 20.37 3.12
C ARG A 137 -14.04 19.37 3.10
N VAL A 138 -12.89 19.79 2.57
CA VAL A 138 -11.64 19.02 2.56
C VAL A 138 -10.54 19.88 3.15
N ARG A 139 -9.74 19.38 4.09
CA ARG A 139 -8.62 20.18 4.64
C ARG A 139 -7.33 20.00 3.85
N HIS A 140 -7.01 18.75 3.49
CA HIS A 140 -5.77 18.41 2.80
C HIS A 140 -6.02 17.46 1.62
N VAL A 141 -5.22 17.60 0.57
CA VAL A 141 -5.30 16.73 -0.61
C VAL A 141 -4.02 15.92 -0.80
N GLY A 142 -4.18 14.65 -1.15
CA GLY A 142 -3.08 13.75 -1.48
C GLY A 142 -3.49 12.77 -2.57
N PHE A 143 -2.67 11.75 -2.79
CA PHE A 143 -3.01 10.68 -3.73
C PHE A 143 -2.58 9.31 -3.21
N SER A 144 -3.25 8.26 -3.69
CA SER A 144 -2.91 6.87 -3.43
C SER A 144 -2.60 6.13 -4.72
N THR A 145 -1.64 5.21 -4.67
CA THR A 145 -1.04 4.65 -5.88
C THR A 145 -0.53 3.22 -5.73
N HIS A 146 -0.65 2.49 -6.83
CA HIS A 146 -0.06 1.22 -7.22
C HIS A 146 0.76 1.40 -8.52
N GLY A 147 0.93 2.63 -8.99
CA GLY A 147 1.59 2.99 -10.24
C GLY A 147 3.09 2.76 -10.21
N SER A 148 3.74 3.00 -11.36
CA SER A 148 5.19 2.90 -11.48
C SER A 148 5.90 4.00 -10.68
N LEU A 149 7.15 3.74 -10.28
CA LEU A 149 7.99 4.73 -9.63
C LEU A 149 8.03 6.06 -10.40
N ASP A 150 8.17 6.02 -11.72
CA ASP A 150 8.29 7.23 -12.55
C ASP A 150 7.03 8.09 -12.48
N LEU A 151 5.85 7.45 -12.49
CA LEU A 151 4.57 8.15 -12.33
C LEU A 151 4.44 8.77 -10.94
N ILE A 152 4.83 8.04 -9.89
CA ILE A 152 4.77 8.55 -8.51
C ILE A 152 5.67 9.77 -8.36
N LEU A 153 6.90 9.71 -8.87
CA LEU A 153 7.83 10.83 -8.86
C LEU A 153 7.28 12.03 -9.65
N ALA A 154 6.64 11.79 -10.80
CA ALA A 154 6.01 12.84 -11.59
C ALA A 154 4.82 13.48 -10.84
N ALA A 155 3.95 12.67 -10.22
CA ALA A 155 2.83 13.16 -9.43
C ALA A 155 3.30 14.02 -8.24
N ILE A 156 4.33 13.59 -7.52
CA ILE A 156 4.95 14.38 -6.43
C ILE A 156 5.50 15.72 -6.96
N LYS A 157 6.09 15.74 -8.16
CA LYS A 157 6.64 16.96 -8.79
C LYS A 157 5.60 17.94 -9.31
N THR A 158 4.31 17.58 -9.35
CA THR A 158 3.25 18.51 -9.71
C THR A 158 2.98 19.56 -8.63
N ASP A 159 3.44 19.33 -7.40
CA ASP A 159 3.16 20.17 -6.22
C ASP A 159 1.66 20.36 -5.90
N LEU A 160 0.78 19.54 -6.48
CA LEU A 160 -0.65 19.52 -6.21
C LEU A 160 -1.04 18.83 -4.90
N PHE A 161 -0.13 18.05 -4.31
CA PHE A 161 -0.44 17.10 -3.24
C PHE A 161 0.39 17.38 -1.98
N GLU A 162 -0.23 17.19 -0.83
CA GLU A 162 0.37 17.33 0.50
C GLU A 162 0.79 16.00 1.12
N PHE A 163 0.22 14.88 0.65
CA PHE A 163 0.58 13.54 1.11
C PHE A 163 0.47 12.48 0.01
N VAL A 164 1.13 11.34 0.23
CA VAL A 164 1.12 10.18 -0.67
C VAL A 164 0.88 8.88 0.10
N ASN A 165 -0.01 8.06 -0.44
CA ASN A 165 -0.30 6.71 -0.01
C ASN A 165 0.31 5.71 -1.01
N LEU A 166 1.35 4.97 -0.61
CA LEU A 166 2.11 4.09 -1.52
C LEU A 166 2.50 2.75 -0.90
N HIS A 167 2.83 1.79 -1.77
CA HIS A 167 3.41 0.51 -1.36
C HIS A 167 4.91 0.66 -1.15
N TYR A 168 5.37 0.36 0.06
CA TYR A 168 6.79 0.24 0.43
C TYR A 168 6.86 -0.67 1.66
N TYR A 169 7.67 -1.72 1.62
CA TYR A 169 7.83 -2.71 2.69
C TYR A 169 9.09 -3.52 2.45
N TYR A 170 9.50 -4.37 3.41
CA TYR A 170 10.79 -5.05 3.36
C TYR A 170 11.01 -5.81 2.03
N PHE A 171 9.98 -6.52 1.57
CA PHE A 171 10.01 -7.29 0.31
C PHE A 171 9.63 -6.51 -0.96
N PHE A 172 9.48 -5.17 -0.88
CA PHE A 172 9.25 -4.28 -2.01
C PHE A 172 9.76 -2.86 -1.71
N GLN A 173 11.00 -2.60 -2.10
CA GLN A 173 11.68 -1.34 -1.80
C GLN A 173 11.84 -0.43 -3.03
N ARG A 174 11.22 -0.78 -4.17
CA ARG A 174 11.32 -0.01 -5.43
C ARG A 174 10.91 1.46 -5.27
N HIS A 175 10.02 1.76 -4.33
CA HIS A 175 9.55 3.12 -4.08
C HIS A 175 10.42 3.95 -3.12
N ALA A 176 11.59 3.47 -2.68
CA ALA A 176 12.51 4.26 -1.85
C ALA A 176 12.82 5.66 -2.41
N PRO A 177 13.03 5.87 -3.75
CA PRO A 177 13.22 7.22 -4.28
C PRO A 177 11.99 8.12 -4.15
N ALA A 178 10.78 7.55 -4.18
CA ALA A 178 9.54 8.30 -3.94
C ALA A 178 9.39 8.69 -2.47
N ILE A 179 9.77 7.81 -1.53
CA ILE A 179 9.86 8.13 -0.10
C ILE A 179 10.81 9.31 0.12
N GLN A 180 12.00 9.25 -0.48
CA GLN A 180 12.99 10.32 -0.39
C GLN A 180 12.45 11.65 -0.93
N LEU A 181 11.90 11.67 -2.15
CA LEU A 181 11.40 12.89 -2.76
C LEU A 181 10.19 13.46 -2.00
N ALA A 182 9.28 12.61 -1.51
CA ALA A 182 8.16 13.03 -0.68
C ALA A 182 8.66 13.72 0.59
N ALA A 183 9.67 13.15 1.27
CA ALA A 183 10.27 13.74 2.46
C ALA A 183 10.96 15.08 2.17
N GLU A 184 11.71 15.19 1.06
CA GLU A 184 12.34 16.45 0.61
C GLU A 184 11.32 17.55 0.34
N LYS A 185 10.12 17.19 -0.13
CA LYS A 185 8.99 18.11 -0.34
C LYS A 185 8.10 18.29 0.88
N ASP A 186 8.49 17.77 2.05
CA ASP A 186 7.71 17.77 3.28
C ASP A 186 6.31 17.14 3.13
N MET A 187 6.13 16.18 2.23
CA MET A 187 4.84 15.49 2.07
C MET A 187 4.62 14.46 3.18
N GLY A 188 3.38 14.29 3.60
CA GLY A 188 2.98 13.17 4.45
C GLY A 188 3.16 11.83 3.74
N ILE A 189 3.78 10.85 4.40
CA ILE A 189 4.04 9.52 3.81
C ILE A 189 3.22 8.47 4.55
N PHE A 190 2.29 7.85 3.82
CA PHE A 190 1.38 6.83 4.35
C PHE A 190 1.59 5.51 3.59
N ILE A 191 2.04 4.46 4.30
CA ILE A 191 2.22 3.13 3.70
C ILE A 191 0.91 2.33 3.73
N ILE A 192 0.46 1.92 2.55
CA ILE A 192 -0.77 1.12 2.39
C ILE A 192 -0.50 -0.37 2.32
N SER A 193 -1.37 -1.14 2.98
CA SER A 193 -1.34 -2.62 3.04
C SER A 193 0.03 -3.26 3.36
N PRO A 194 0.83 -2.72 4.30
CA PRO A 194 2.18 -3.22 4.61
C PRO A 194 2.24 -4.69 5.03
N ALA A 195 1.16 -5.26 5.59
CA ALA A 195 1.11 -6.67 5.98
C ALA A 195 0.60 -7.59 4.85
N ASP A 196 -0.57 -7.30 4.27
CA ASP A 196 -1.20 -8.15 3.25
C ASP A 196 -0.41 -8.11 1.94
N LYS A 197 -0.16 -6.90 1.40
CA LYS A 197 0.65 -6.75 0.18
C LYS A 197 2.14 -6.91 0.46
N GLY A 198 2.57 -6.73 1.72
CA GLY A 198 3.92 -7.04 2.18
C GLY A 198 4.33 -8.50 2.12
N GLY A 199 3.38 -9.43 1.94
CA GLY A 199 3.70 -10.86 1.91
C GLY A 199 2.69 -11.76 2.61
N ARG A 200 1.45 -11.30 2.86
CA ARG A 200 0.47 -11.98 3.73
C ARG A 200 1.09 -12.33 5.10
N LEU A 201 1.69 -11.33 5.73
CA LEU A 201 2.51 -11.54 6.93
C LEU A 201 1.73 -11.95 8.19
N TYR A 202 0.39 -11.92 8.16
CA TYR A 202 -0.47 -12.53 9.19
C TYR A 202 -0.49 -14.06 9.13
N THR A 203 -0.20 -14.66 7.96
CA THR A 203 -0.15 -16.11 7.76
C THR A 203 1.13 -16.51 7.01
N PRO A 204 2.31 -16.19 7.55
CA PRO A 204 3.57 -16.45 6.85
C PRO A 204 3.92 -17.95 6.88
N PRO A 205 4.66 -18.45 5.89
CA PRO A 205 5.17 -19.83 5.89
C PRO A 205 6.16 -20.08 7.04
N GLN A 206 6.33 -21.33 7.45
CA GLN A 206 7.20 -21.68 8.58
C GLN A 206 8.65 -21.26 8.35
N THR A 207 9.18 -21.44 7.14
CA THR A 207 10.53 -21.00 6.75
C THR A 207 10.75 -19.51 7.05
N LEU A 208 9.78 -18.65 6.71
CA LEU A 208 9.89 -17.22 7.01
C LEU A 208 9.82 -16.94 8.52
N LYS A 209 8.98 -17.65 9.27
CA LYS A 209 8.93 -17.53 10.74
C LYS A 209 10.27 -17.91 11.39
N ASP A 210 10.86 -19.01 10.96
CA ASP A 210 12.13 -19.51 11.52
C ASP A 210 13.29 -18.53 11.26
N LEU A 211 13.31 -17.91 10.07
CA LEU A 211 14.32 -16.90 9.73
C LEU A 211 14.15 -15.62 10.56
N CYS A 212 12.91 -15.23 10.88
CA CYS A 212 12.58 -14.02 11.64
C CYS A 212 12.76 -14.19 13.16
N HIS A 213 12.75 -15.42 13.69
CA HIS A 213 12.83 -15.71 15.13
C HIS A 213 13.98 -14.95 15.85
N PRO A 214 13.75 -14.33 17.02
CA PRO A 214 12.57 -14.46 17.89
C PRO A 214 11.37 -13.59 17.49
N PHE A 215 11.49 -12.76 16.46
CA PHE A 215 10.43 -11.88 16.01
C PHE A 215 9.48 -12.56 15.03
N SER A 216 8.25 -12.06 14.92
CA SER A 216 7.38 -12.46 13.83
C SER A 216 7.77 -11.74 12.51
N PRO A 217 7.48 -12.32 11.33
CA PRO A 217 7.68 -11.62 10.06
C PRO A 217 6.88 -10.31 9.94
N LEU A 218 5.69 -10.27 10.55
CA LEU A 218 4.84 -9.09 10.61
C LEU A 218 5.51 -7.97 11.43
N GLU A 219 6.01 -8.32 12.61
CA GLU A 219 6.72 -7.42 13.51
C GLU A 219 7.96 -6.82 12.84
N LEU A 220 8.83 -7.63 12.25
CA LEU A 220 10.02 -7.13 11.55
C LEU A 220 9.65 -6.20 10.39
N ASN A 221 8.65 -6.54 9.60
CA ASN A 221 8.22 -5.65 8.52
C ASN A 221 7.71 -4.30 9.04
N TYR A 222 6.99 -4.28 10.17
CA TYR A 222 6.61 -3.02 10.80
C TYR A 222 7.80 -2.28 11.39
N ARG A 223 8.76 -2.96 12.00
CA ARG A 223 9.99 -2.33 12.52
C ARG A 223 10.86 -1.74 11.40
N PHE A 224 10.96 -2.41 10.26
CA PHE A 224 11.59 -1.86 9.05
C PHE A 224 10.94 -0.54 8.62
N LEU A 225 9.61 -0.44 8.70
CA LEU A 225 8.89 0.77 8.31
C LEU A 225 8.92 1.86 9.38
N LEU A 226 8.78 1.49 10.65
CA LEU A 226 8.74 2.44 11.77
C LEU A 226 10.12 3.03 12.07
N SER A 227 11.20 2.29 11.84
CA SER A 227 12.57 2.83 12.00
C SER A 227 12.93 3.91 10.97
N ASP A 228 12.17 4.04 9.88
CA ASP A 228 12.29 5.17 8.95
C ASP A 228 11.41 6.33 9.43
N SER A 229 12.04 7.35 10.02
CA SER A 229 11.35 8.53 10.55
C SER A 229 10.65 9.39 9.49
N ARG A 230 10.95 9.18 8.20
CA ARG A 230 10.26 9.87 7.08
C ARG A 230 8.85 9.34 6.89
N ILE A 231 8.60 8.07 7.23
CA ILE A 231 7.28 7.45 7.10
C ILE A 231 6.38 7.95 8.23
N THR A 232 5.23 8.54 7.93
CA THR A 232 4.34 9.08 8.96
C THR A 232 3.50 7.99 9.61
N THR A 233 2.82 7.16 8.81
CA THR A 233 1.86 6.19 9.33
C THR A 233 1.69 4.97 8.43
N LEU A 234 1.25 3.86 9.02
CA LEU A 234 1.09 2.55 8.40
C LEU A 234 -0.37 2.11 8.49
N SER A 235 -0.94 1.60 7.39
CA SER A 235 -2.32 1.10 7.40
C SER A 235 -2.35 -0.26 8.10
N VAL A 236 -3.15 -0.38 9.16
CA VAL A 236 -3.60 -1.68 9.70
C VAL A 236 -5.05 -1.88 9.29
N GLY A 237 -5.30 -2.90 8.46
CA GLY A 237 -6.63 -3.16 7.89
C GLY A 237 -7.28 -4.40 8.50
N PRO A 238 -7.83 -4.34 9.72
CA PRO A 238 -8.43 -5.50 10.38
C PRO A 238 -9.80 -5.86 9.77
N ALA A 239 -10.17 -7.14 9.82
CA ALA A 239 -11.53 -7.59 9.54
C ALA A 239 -12.48 -7.49 10.76
N ASN A 240 -11.92 -7.51 11.97
CA ASN A 240 -12.62 -7.48 13.25
C ASN A 240 -11.73 -6.82 14.33
N PRO A 241 -12.25 -6.48 15.52
CA PRO A 241 -11.49 -5.79 16.56
C PRO A 241 -10.21 -6.53 17.01
N GLU A 242 -10.21 -7.86 16.98
CA GLU A 242 -9.15 -8.70 17.52
C GLU A 242 -7.88 -8.61 16.68
N GLU A 243 -8.02 -8.47 15.35
CA GLU A 243 -6.91 -8.33 14.39
C GLU A 243 -6.06 -7.06 14.58
N LEU A 244 -6.46 -6.13 15.46
CA LEU A 244 -5.67 -4.94 15.81
C LEU A 244 -4.58 -5.22 16.83
N THR A 245 -4.72 -6.25 17.68
CA THR A 245 -3.89 -6.39 18.88
C THR A 245 -2.42 -6.68 18.54
N GLU A 246 -2.16 -7.66 17.68
CA GLU A 246 -0.81 -8.08 17.32
C GLU A 246 -0.04 -6.99 16.54
N PRO A 247 -0.57 -6.38 15.46
CA PRO A 247 0.13 -5.30 14.74
C PRO A 247 0.55 -4.12 15.61
N LEU A 248 -0.25 -3.77 16.61
CA LEU A 248 -0.06 -2.56 17.41
C LEU A 248 0.91 -2.74 18.57
N GLN A 249 1.44 -3.95 18.79
CA GLN A 249 2.46 -4.19 19.83
C GLN A 249 3.75 -3.39 19.59
N VAL A 250 4.07 -3.07 18.33
CA VAL A 250 5.24 -2.26 17.95
C VAL A 250 4.92 -0.77 17.80
N ALA A 251 3.72 -0.31 18.19
CA ALA A 251 3.32 1.09 18.03
C ALA A 251 4.19 2.09 18.82
N ASP A 252 4.95 1.59 19.80
CA ASP A 252 5.92 2.37 20.59
C ASP A 252 7.38 2.15 20.16
N SER A 253 7.62 1.31 19.14
CA SER A 253 8.96 1.00 18.64
C SER A 253 9.23 1.79 17.36
N VAL A 254 9.63 3.05 17.50
CA VAL A 254 9.91 3.97 16.37
C VAL A 254 11.38 4.31 16.18
N ASP A 255 12.22 3.89 17.12
CA ASP A 255 13.66 4.10 17.07
C ASP A 255 14.34 3.19 16.04
N GLU A 256 15.65 3.39 15.87
CA GLU A 256 16.53 2.57 15.05
C GLU A 256 16.35 1.07 15.34
N LEU A 257 16.67 0.24 14.35
CA LEU A 257 16.59 -1.21 14.50
C LEU A 257 17.59 -1.71 15.54
N THR A 258 17.16 -2.63 16.39
CA THR A 258 18.06 -3.26 17.37
C THR A 258 19.06 -4.19 16.67
N PRO A 259 20.21 -4.52 17.32
CA PRO A 259 21.14 -5.51 16.77
C PRO A 259 20.49 -6.86 16.45
N GLU A 260 19.52 -7.31 17.24
CA GLU A 260 18.77 -8.56 17.01
C GLU A 260 17.86 -8.46 15.79
N GLU A 261 17.18 -7.33 15.59
CA GLU A 261 16.36 -7.05 14.40
C GLU A 261 17.22 -7.03 13.14
N ILE A 262 18.38 -6.34 13.20
CA ILE A 262 19.37 -6.29 12.10
C ILE A 262 19.87 -7.71 11.78
N ALA A 263 20.19 -8.51 12.79
CA ALA A 263 20.61 -9.89 12.59
C ALA A 263 19.52 -10.75 11.92
N ALA A 264 18.23 -10.49 12.20
CA ALA A 264 17.13 -11.16 11.52
C ALA A 264 17.04 -10.78 10.03
N PHE A 265 17.19 -9.50 9.69
CA PHE A 265 17.27 -9.08 8.29
C PHE A 265 18.47 -9.66 7.55
N GLN A 266 19.65 -9.73 8.20
CA GLN A 266 20.83 -10.37 7.61
C GLN A 266 20.62 -11.86 7.31
N ARG A 267 19.86 -12.59 8.15
CA ARG A 267 19.46 -13.97 7.86
C ARG A 267 18.55 -14.05 6.65
N LEU A 268 17.57 -13.16 6.51
CA LEU A 268 16.68 -13.09 5.35
C LEU A 268 17.45 -12.81 4.05
N GLU A 269 18.42 -11.90 4.08
CA GLU A 269 19.29 -11.58 2.95
C GLU A 269 20.20 -12.76 2.59
N SER A 270 20.82 -13.38 3.59
CA SER A 270 21.68 -14.55 3.42
C SER A 270 20.90 -15.71 2.80
N GLN A 271 19.70 -16.01 3.32
CA GLN A 271 18.80 -17.03 2.79
C GLN A 271 18.46 -16.78 1.32
N GLN A 272 18.12 -15.54 0.96
CA GLN A 272 17.81 -15.19 -0.42
C GLN A 272 19.01 -15.43 -1.33
N GLN A 273 20.21 -15.01 -0.89
CA GLN A 273 21.44 -15.16 -1.67
C GLN A 273 21.83 -16.63 -1.85
N THR A 274 21.77 -17.43 -0.79
CA THR A 274 22.17 -18.86 -0.83
C THR A 274 21.19 -19.72 -1.61
N THR A 275 19.89 -19.39 -1.59
CA THR A 275 18.85 -20.17 -2.23
C THR A 275 18.71 -19.82 -3.72
N LEU A 276 18.74 -18.53 -4.07
CA LEU A 276 18.61 -18.10 -5.47
C LEU A 276 19.92 -18.17 -6.25
N LYS A 277 21.08 -18.00 -5.59
CA LYS A 277 22.40 -18.04 -6.22
C LYS A 277 22.47 -17.13 -7.46
N THR A 278 22.75 -17.71 -8.62
CA THR A 278 22.84 -17.03 -9.92
C THR A 278 21.48 -16.66 -10.51
N ASP A 279 20.37 -17.15 -9.97
CA ASP A 279 19.02 -16.84 -10.46
C ASP A 279 18.39 -15.62 -9.76
N LYS A 280 19.14 -14.93 -8.89
CA LYS A 280 18.63 -13.80 -8.11
C LYS A 280 18.45 -12.57 -9.00
N CYS A 281 17.21 -12.28 -9.35
CA CYS A 281 16.84 -10.96 -9.89
C CYS A 281 16.88 -9.91 -8.77
N SER A 282 17.54 -8.76 -9.02
CA SER A 282 17.59 -7.63 -8.09
C SER A 282 16.41 -6.66 -8.21
N GLN A 283 15.51 -6.91 -9.18
CA GLN A 283 14.42 -5.99 -9.55
C GLN A 283 14.93 -4.59 -9.94
N CYS A 284 15.98 -4.50 -10.76
CA CYS A 284 16.51 -3.23 -11.28
C CYS A 284 15.63 -2.58 -12.38
N TYR A 285 14.68 -3.33 -12.95
CA TYR A 285 13.78 -2.94 -14.06
C TYR A 285 14.45 -2.73 -15.44
N ALA A 286 15.77 -2.96 -15.57
CA ALA A 286 16.49 -2.76 -16.82
C ALA A 286 16.01 -3.67 -17.97
N CYS A 287 15.43 -4.83 -17.67
CA CYS A 287 14.87 -5.75 -18.66
C CYS A 287 13.64 -5.23 -19.43
N LEU A 288 13.03 -4.13 -18.97
CA LEU A 288 11.87 -3.52 -19.63
C LEU A 288 12.30 -2.52 -20.74
N PRO A 289 11.44 -2.24 -21.73
CA PRO A 289 10.13 -2.85 -21.97
C PRO A 289 10.22 -4.27 -22.54
N CYS A 290 9.27 -5.12 -22.15
CA CYS A 290 9.03 -6.43 -22.74
C CYS A 290 7.98 -6.30 -23.87
N PRO A 291 8.21 -6.80 -25.09
CA PRO A 291 7.24 -6.75 -26.19
C PRO A 291 5.88 -7.37 -25.84
N GLU A 292 5.92 -8.45 -25.04
CA GLU A 292 4.73 -9.18 -24.57
C GLU A 292 4.06 -8.53 -23.35
N LYS A 293 4.51 -7.33 -22.96
CA LYS A 293 3.98 -6.57 -21.81
C LYS A 293 4.03 -7.33 -20.49
N ILE A 294 4.94 -8.29 -20.35
CA ILE A 294 5.19 -9.01 -19.10
C ILE A 294 5.86 -8.04 -18.13
N ASN A 295 5.35 -7.98 -16.90
CA ASN A 295 6.03 -7.26 -15.83
C ASN A 295 7.12 -8.16 -15.25
N ILE A 296 8.21 -8.34 -16.01
CA ILE A 296 9.31 -9.26 -15.69
C ILE A 296 9.84 -9.04 -14.27
N PRO A 297 10.13 -7.81 -13.81
CA PRO A 297 10.63 -7.58 -12.46
C PRO A 297 9.67 -8.07 -11.38
N GLU A 298 8.36 -7.83 -11.53
CA GLU A 298 7.38 -8.26 -10.54
C GLU A 298 7.18 -9.79 -10.55
N VAL A 299 7.16 -10.42 -11.72
CA VAL A 299 7.13 -11.89 -11.82
C VAL A 299 8.33 -12.50 -11.10
N LEU A 300 9.54 -12.02 -11.39
CA LEU A 300 10.77 -12.53 -10.77
C LEU A 300 10.86 -12.17 -9.28
N ARG A 301 10.27 -11.06 -8.83
CA ARG A 301 10.13 -10.76 -7.40
C ARG A 301 9.29 -11.81 -6.70
N LEU A 302 8.13 -12.18 -7.26
CA LEU A 302 7.27 -13.22 -6.70
C LEU A 302 7.96 -14.59 -6.70
N ARG A 303 8.72 -14.92 -7.76
CA ARG A 303 9.58 -16.11 -7.79
C ARG A 303 10.61 -16.10 -6.67
N ASN A 304 11.35 -15.00 -6.51
CA ASN A 304 12.36 -14.86 -5.47
C ASN A 304 11.77 -15.15 -4.09
N LEU A 305 10.58 -14.60 -3.79
CA LEU A 305 9.89 -14.85 -2.52
C LEU A 305 9.45 -16.30 -2.35
N ALA A 306 8.91 -16.91 -3.42
CA ALA A 306 8.48 -18.30 -3.38
C ALA A 306 9.65 -19.28 -3.18
N VAL A 307 10.79 -19.01 -3.82
CA VAL A 307 11.97 -19.88 -3.75
C VAL A 307 12.77 -19.65 -2.47
N ALA A 308 13.01 -18.40 -2.06
CA ALA A 308 13.85 -18.12 -0.90
C ALA A 308 13.16 -18.35 0.45
N TYR A 309 11.84 -18.14 0.52
CA TYR A 309 11.11 -18.06 1.79
C TYR A 309 9.85 -18.93 1.84
N ASP A 310 9.65 -19.82 0.86
CA ASP A 310 8.44 -20.63 0.71
C ASP A 310 7.12 -19.82 0.64
N MET A 311 7.18 -18.56 0.21
CA MET A 311 6.01 -17.68 0.07
C MET A 311 5.20 -18.00 -1.21
N THR A 312 5.07 -19.29 -1.55
CA THR A 312 4.40 -19.76 -2.78
C THR A 312 2.93 -19.37 -2.82
N ASP A 313 2.20 -19.44 -1.70
CA ASP A 313 0.78 -19.07 -1.68
C ASP A 313 0.54 -17.57 -1.88
N TYR A 314 1.42 -16.73 -1.31
CA TYR A 314 1.44 -15.30 -1.60
C TYR A 314 1.80 -15.05 -3.07
N GLY A 315 2.82 -15.75 -3.58
CA GLY A 315 3.22 -15.72 -4.98
C GLY A 315 2.06 -16.07 -5.93
N LYS A 316 1.37 -17.20 -5.71
CA LYS A 316 0.19 -17.63 -6.47
C LYS A 316 -0.93 -16.60 -6.45
N TYR A 317 -1.22 -16.05 -5.27
CA TYR A 317 -2.22 -15.00 -5.12
C TYR A 317 -1.90 -13.77 -5.98
N ARG A 318 -0.68 -13.23 -5.87
CA ARG A 318 -0.27 -12.04 -6.62
C ARG A 318 -0.14 -12.32 -8.12
N TYR A 319 0.44 -13.46 -8.49
CA TYR A 319 0.55 -13.90 -9.88
C TYR A 319 -0.81 -14.06 -10.56
N GLY A 320 -1.82 -14.54 -9.82
CA GLY A 320 -3.20 -14.62 -10.29
C GLY A 320 -3.85 -13.26 -10.63
N MET A 321 -3.31 -12.15 -10.11
CA MET A 321 -3.83 -10.81 -10.37
C MET A 321 -3.35 -10.21 -11.70
N PHE A 322 -2.25 -10.70 -12.28
CA PHE A 322 -1.86 -10.32 -13.64
C PHE A 322 -3.03 -10.59 -14.59
N GLU A 323 -3.25 -9.69 -15.54
CA GLU A 323 -4.37 -9.71 -16.50
C GLU A 323 -5.76 -9.49 -15.87
N ASN A 324 -5.94 -9.62 -14.55
CA ASN A 324 -7.25 -9.64 -13.87
C ASN A 324 -7.51 -8.44 -12.95
N ALA A 325 -6.53 -7.58 -12.70
CA ALA A 325 -6.65 -6.44 -11.78
C ALA A 325 -6.48 -5.06 -12.46
N GLY A 326 -6.44 -5.01 -13.79
CA GLY A 326 -6.27 -3.78 -14.56
C GLY A 326 -5.04 -2.98 -14.11
N HIS A 327 -5.18 -1.67 -13.99
CA HIS A 327 -4.11 -0.77 -13.58
C HIS A 327 -3.67 -0.92 -12.09
N TRP A 328 -4.36 -1.73 -11.28
CA TRP A 328 -3.98 -1.97 -9.87
C TRP A 328 -2.88 -3.01 -9.72
N PHE A 329 -2.68 -3.85 -10.73
CA PHE A 329 -1.59 -4.81 -10.82
C PHE A 329 -1.29 -5.09 -12.31
N PRO A 330 -0.59 -4.17 -12.99
CA PRO A 330 -0.41 -4.22 -14.43
C PRO A 330 0.61 -5.26 -14.86
N GLY A 331 0.43 -5.78 -16.07
CA GLY A 331 1.34 -6.71 -16.73
C GLY A 331 0.66 -8.01 -17.15
N MET A 332 1.28 -8.65 -18.13
CA MET A 332 0.91 -9.99 -18.59
C MET A 332 1.62 -11.06 -17.77
N LYS A 333 1.03 -12.26 -17.75
CA LYS A 333 1.63 -13.44 -17.11
C LYS A 333 2.89 -13.91 -17.84
N ALA A 334 3.74 -14.64 -17.12
CA ALA A 334 5.04 -15.11 -17.59
C ALA A 334 4.94 -16.09 -18.78
N ASN A 335 3.85 -16.85 -18.89
CA ASN A 335 3.57 -17.75 -20.02
C ASN A 335 3.27 -17.04 -21.34
N ARG A 336 3.27 -15.70 -21.37
CA ARG A 336 3.26 -14.93 -22.62
C ARG A 336 4.65 -14.80 -23.23
N CYS A 337 5.71 -15.22 -22.54
CA CYS A 337 7.08 -15.12 -23.05
C CYS A 337 7.20 -15.87 -24.38
N THR A 338 7.70 -15.18 -25.39
CA THR A 338 7.97 -15.72 -26.73
C THR A 338 9.44 -16.09 -26.95
N GLU A 339 10.25 -16.03 -25.88
CA GLU A 339 11.70 -16.26 -25.92
C GLU A 339 12.45 -15.33 -26.89
N CYS A 340 11.90 -14.14 -27.18
CA CYS A 340 12.49 -13.18 -28.12
C CYS A 340 13.91 -12.69 -27.74
N GLY A 341 14.30 -12.78 -26.46
CA GLY A 341 15.64 -12.42 -25.99
C GLY A 341 15.87 -10.93 -25.71
N ASP A 342 14.92 -10.03 -25.98
CA ASP A 342 15.06 -8.57 -25.81
C ASP A 342 15.51 -8.13 -24.40
N CYS A 343 15.15 -8.91 -23.39
CA CYS A 343 15.47 -8.64 -21.99
C CYS A 343 16.92 -9.02 -21.62
N LEU A 344 17.52 -9.99 -22.32
CA LEU A 344 18.81 -10.58 -21.99
C LEU A 344 19.97 -9.55 -22.04
N PRO A 345 20.17 -8.78 -23.13
CA PRO A 345 21.28 -7.83 -23.19
C PRO A 345 21.13 -6.64 -22.24
N ARG A 346 19.95 -6.48 -21.62
CA ARG A 346 19.67 -5.41 -20.65
C ARG A 346 19.82 -5.86 -19.19
N CYS A 347 19.92 -7.17 -18.92
CA CYS A 347 19.98 -7.70 -17.56
C CYS A 347 21.40 -7.56 -17.00
N PRO A 348 21.64 -6.70 -15.98
CA PRO A 348 22.99 -6.55 -15.42
C PRO A 348 23.47 -7.79 -14.66
N GLU A 349 22.55 -8.68 -14.24
CA GLU A 349 22.86 -9.95 -13.58
C GLU A 349 23.00 -11.13 -14.56
N GLU A 350 22.92 -10.89 -15.88
CA GLU A 350 23.07 -11.91 -16.93
C GLU A 350 22.14 -13.13 -16.76
N LEU A 351 20.93 -12.90 -16.23
CA LEU A 351 19.97 -13.96 -15.98
C LEU A 351 19.43 -14.58 -17.27
N ASN A 352 19.19 -15.90 -17.25
CA ASN A 352 18.35 -16.55 -18.25
C ASN A 352 16.86 -16.23 -17.98
N ILE A 353 16.45 -14.99 -18.26
CA ILE A 353 15.11 -14.48 -17.96
C ILE A 353 14.00 -15.37 -18.54
N PRO A 354 14.03 -15.83 -19.80
CA PRO A 354 12.99 -16.71 -20.34
C PRO A 354 12.78 -17.98 -19.50
N ALA A 355 13.86 -18.68 -19.13
CA ALA A 355 13.78 -19.87 -18.28
C ALA A 355 13.23 -19.54 -16.87
N LEU A 356 13.63 -18.41 -16.29
CA LEU A 356 13.10 -17.98 -14.99
C LEU A 356 11.63 -17.59 -15.05
N LEU A 357 11.16 -17.04 -16.17
CA LEU A 357 9.74 -16.74 -16.41
C LEU A 357 8.92 -18.03 -16.53
N GLU A 358 9.43 -19.04 -17.24
CA GLU A 358 8.82 -20.37 -17.32
C GLU A 358 8.69 -21.01 -15.93
N ASP A 359 9.80 -21.09 -15.16
CA ASP A 359 9.79 -21.59 -13.78
C ASP A 359 8.80 -20.81 -12.90
N SER A 360 8.76 -19.49 -13.04
CA SER A 360 7.80 -18.64 -12.32
C SER A 360 6.36 -19.01 -12.66
N HIS A 361 6.06 -19.30 -13.93
CA HIS A 361 4.73 -19.71 -14.35
C HIS A 361 4.36 -21.05 -13.73
N GLU A 362 5.19 -22.07 -13.89
CA GLU A 362 4.91 -23.42 -13.38
C GLU A 362 4.69 -23.42 -11.86
N ARG A 363 5.48 -22.64 -11.13
CA ARG A 363 5.42 -22.53 -9.67
C ARG A 363 4.20 -21.76 -9.18
N LEU A 364 3.85 -20.66 -9.84
CA LEU A 364 2.87 -19.68 -9.34
C LEU A 364 1.52 -19.72 -10.04
N ASN A 365 1.36 -20.50 -11.11
CA ASN A 365 0.09 -20.65 -11.78
C ASN A 365 -0.88 -21.48 -10.91
N GLY A 366 -1.71 -20.79 -10.13
CA GLY A 366 -2.82 -21.36 -9.36
C GLY A 366 -4.19 -20.91 -9.89
N LYS A 367 -5.26 -21.16 -9.12
CA LYS A 367 -6.61 -20.66 -9.44
C LYS A 367 -6.60 -19.13 -9.56
N ALA A 368 -7.33 -18.58 -10.54
CA ALA A 368 -7.43 -17.14 -10.74
C ALA A 368 -7.97 -16.44 -9.47
N GLY A 369 -7.22 -15.47 -8.94
CA GLY A 369 -7.63 -14.63 -7.82
C GLY A 369 -8.33 -13.37 -8.33
N ARG A 370 -9.52 -13.06 -7.81
CA ARG A 370 -10.17 -11.76 -8.07
C ARG A 370 -9.69 -10.72 -7.06
N ARG A 371 -9.72 -9.45 -7.45
CA ARG A 371 -9.56 -8.32 -6.51
C ARG A 371 -10.65 -8.44 -5.42
N LEU A 372 -10.31 -8.05 -4.20
CA LEU A 372 -11.25 -8.10 -3.06
C LEU A 372 -12.37 -7.03 -3.17
N TRP A 373 -12.35 -6.18 -4.19
CA TRP A 373 -13.30 -5.10 -4.43
C TRP A 373 -13.25 -4.67 -5.92
N GLY A 374 -14.42 -4.35 -6.49
CA GLY A 374 -14.62 -3.90 -7.87
C GLY A 374 -15.09 -2.47 -7.89
#